data_AF-A0A1E7X1E3-F1
#
_entry.id   AF-A0A1E7X1E3-F1
#
_cell.length_a   1.000
_cell.length_b   1.000
_cell.length_c   1.000
_cell.angle_alpha   90.00
_cell.angle_beta   90.00
_cell.angle_gamma   90.00
#
_symmetry.space_group_name_H-M   'P 1'
#
loop_
_entity.id
_entity.type
_entity.pdbx_description
1 polymer ?
#
loop_
_entity_poly.entity_id
_entity_poly.type
_entity_poly.pdbx_seq_one_letter_code
_entity_poly.pdbx_strand_id
1 'polypeptide(L)'
;MFLNNPLSVSARQLTKMIGWSVLSACALSLNVQAQTTTTPPVSMSTPPAFSTYTNPFAAQSLWNVRPVNPVLDTSFTIPTSSYYPEINSGAYSTGFFLAKDTDLPMKIYGQGGANLVNNPDAGGSTEVTLPRWPANTLPATGSDGHADIYDPVTNVIHSFWQLKKVNGKWQAALYAWSPANDTGWGTPAHFYLGARATGVAASAGLIRAQEINDGLPMYRHALAMSLTYNALSATEPYVYPATSADNDAAKTNTGKIPQGALMMLPANYDTSKISNLALRKVAETLKNYGAYVVDRNVGTPFVIYVETGSTLGLHAKGWDNNVAAELDRMRQNMRRVIGAQSWQDGNGKAFDAAQPNLNALSMRGPWIKNSGTVTGTYDTWSQSMVFPASPTKSVMQNGNSTGLSKVKWGAPVVGSTQQLKVISTGGATLRMALYSGGTMVFDTGNQNNGYIKRFVWPAGAWFVLYTTNGTNQVSSVRGELVTVQLAPATAAANAAKAATLKTLLEASPTYTGARTGVR
;
A
#
# COMPACT_ATOMS: atom_id res chain seq x y z
N MET A 1 39.40 5.67 50.00
CA MET A 1 39.85 4.57 50.87
C MET A 1 40.03 3.35 49.98
N PHE A 2 41.30 3.04 49.67
CA PHE A 2 41.90 1.80 49.13
C PHE A 2 41.27 1.12 47.89
N LEU A 3 41.82 1.31 46.67
CA LEU A 3 43.05 0.74 46.03
C LEU A 3 42.70 -0.56 45.24
N ASN A 4 42.74 -0.56 43.89
CA ASN A 4 43.90 -0.74 42.98
C ASN A 4 44.42 -2.20 42.90
N ASN A 5 44.37 -2.84 41.72
CA ASN A 5 45.53 -3.07 40.82
C ASN A 5 45.32 -4.17 39.76
N PRO A 6 46.16 -4.23 38.70
CA PRO A 6 45.73 -4.54 37.33
C PRO A 6 46.43 -5.75 36.67
N LEU A 7 46.11 -5.89 35.37
CA LEU A 7 46.67 -6.74 34.32
C LEU A 7 48.20 -6.97 34.37
N SER A 8 48.63 -8.20 34.08
CA SER A 8 50.02 -8.54 33.74
C SER A 8 50.16 -9.10 32.32
N VAL A 9 51.25 -8.67 31.69
CA VAL A 9 51.69 -8.89 30.30
C VAL A 9 52.65 -10.10 30.23
N SER A 10 52.93 -10.54 28.99
CA SER A 10 54.13 -11.25 28.49
C SER A 10 54.10 -12.78 28.42
N ALA A 11 54.80 -13.47 27.52
CA ALA A 11 55.19 -13.34 26.10
C ALA A 11 56.13 -14.52 25.80
N ARG A 12 55.97 -15.15 24.62
CA ARG A 12 56.98 -15.82 23.76
C ARG A 12 57.97 -16.85 24.36
N GLN A 13 58.01 -18.05 23.78
CA GLN A 13 59.08 -18.61 22.91
C GLN A 13 58.91 -20.16 22.78
N LEU A 14 58.71 -20.71 21.58
CA LEU A 14 59.71 -21.29 20.65
C LEU A 14 60.21 -22.70 21.05
N THR A 15 59.94 -23.74 20.23
CA THR A 15 60.95 -24.52 19.45
C THR A 15 60.47 -25.93 19.02
N LYS A 16 60.53 -26.15 17.69
CA LYS A 16 60.80 -27.36 16.85
C LYS A 16 60.58 -28.79 17.37
N MET A 17 60.00 -29.63 16.50
CA MET A 17 60.60 -30.91 16.10
C MET A 17 60.28 -31.25 14.64
N ILE A 18 61.28 -31.86 13.99
CA ILE A 18 61.41 -32.20 12.56
C ILE A 18 60.98 -33.67 12.35
N GLY A 19 60.37 -33.97 11.21
CA GLY A 19 60.23 -35.34 10.70
C GLY A 19 59.98 -35.33 9.19
N TRP A 20 60.99 -35.78 8.43
CA TRP A 20 61.02 -35.86 6.96
C TRP A 20 60.23 -37.05 6.41
N SER A 21 59.62 -36.89 5.22
CA SER A 21 59.77 -37.86 4.12
C SER A 21 59.31 -37.29 2.78
N VAL A 22 60.06 -37.66 1.75
CA VAL A 22 60.16 -37.13 0.39
C VAL A 22 59.30 -37.98 -0.57
N LEU A 23 58.58 -37.38 -1.52
CA LEU A 23 58.71 -37.57 -2.98
C LEU A 23 57.47 -37.16 -3.80
N SER A 24 57.80 -36.73 -5.01
CA SER A 24 56.99 -36.69 -6.25
C SER A 24 56.22 -35.41 -6.57
N ALA A 25 56.85 -34.70 -7.52
CA ALA A 25 56.33 -33.59 -8.28
C ALA A 25 55.17 -34.00 -9.20
N CYS A 26 54.06 -33.28 -9.10
CA CYS A 26 53.23 -32.93 -10.24
C CYS A 26 53.03 -31.41 -10.17
N ALA A 27 53.70 -30.67 -11.04
CA ALA A 27 53.46 -29.25 -11.23
C ALA A 27 52.09 -29.08 -11.93
N LEU A 28 51.03 -28.94 -11.14
CA LEU A 28 49.81 -28.28 -11.60
C LEU A 28 50.04 -26.77 -11.45
N SER A 29 50.24 -26.10 -12.57
CA SER A 29 50.09 -24.66 -12.69
C SER A 29 48.64 -24.28 -12.39
N LEU A 30 48.35 -24.02 -11.11
CA LEU A 30 47.12 -23.37 -10.69
C LEU A 30 47.21 -21.90 -11.15
N ASN A 31 46.61 -21.62 -12.30
CA ASN A 31 46.13 -20.29 -12.64
C ASN A 31 45.09 -19.91 -11.57
N VAL A 32 45.52 -19.21 -10.52
CA VAL A 32 44.62 -18.47 -9.64
C VAL A 32 44.14 -17.25 -10.43
N GLN A 33 43.19 -17.47 -11.34
CA GLN A 33 42.26 -16.40 -11.69
C GLN A 33 41.43 -16.15 -10.44
N ALA A 34 41.74 -15.06 -9.74
CA ALA A 34 40.81 -14.46 -8.82
C ALA A 34 39.53 -14.17 -9.60
N GLN A 35 38.54 -15.06 -9.52
CA GLN A 35 37.17 -14.74 -9.86
C GLN A 35 36.70 -13.74 -8.82
N THR A 36 37.02 -12.47 -9.05
CA THR A 36 36.18 -11.39 -8.60
C THR A 36 34.83 -11.65 -9.26
N THR A 37 33.88 -12.20 -8.50
CA THR A 37 32.47 -12.13 -8.86
C THR A 37 32.06 -10.67 -8.79
N THR A 38 32.49 -9.87 -9.76
CA THR A 38 31.97 -8.53 -9.99
C THR A 38 30.55 -8.75 -10.47
N THR A 39 29.59 -8.66 -9.56
CA THR A 39 28.20 -8.47 -9.95
C THR A 39 28.18 -7.32 -10.95
N PRO A 40 27.65 -7.53 -12.18
CA PRO A 40 27.64 -6.47 -13.18
C PRO A 40 26.97 -5.21 -12.59
N PRO A 41 27.46 -4.02 -12.92
CA PRO A 41 26.88 -2.78 -12.40
C PRO A 41 25.39 -2.73 -12.72
N VAL A 42 24.59 -2.31 -11.75
CA VAL A 42 23.14 -2.18 -11.92
C VAL A 42 22.87 -1.20 -13.06
N SER A 43 22.12 -1.62 -14.07
CA SER A 43 21.79 -0.79 -15.23
C SER A 43 20.39 -0.20 -15.09
N MET A 44 20.23 1.05 -15.53
CA MET A 44 18.91 1.68 -15.71
C MET A 44 18.06 1.00 -16.80
N SER A 45 18.67 0.23 -17.71
CA SER A 45 17.97 -0.45 -18.79
C SER A 45 17.27 -1.74 -18.36
N THR A 46 17.60 -2.27 -17.18
CA THR A 46 17.02 -3.52 -16.66
C THR A 46 16.10 -3.21 -15.48
N PRO A 47 14.79 -3.51 -15.58
CA PRO A 47 13.87 -3.38 -14.46
C PRO A 47 14.32 -4.17 -13.23
N PRO A 48 14.07 -3.67 -12.01
CA PRO A 48 14.30 -4.46 -10.80
C PRO A 48 13.35 -5.65 -10.73
N ALA A 49 13.71 -6.65 -9.90
CA ALA A 49 12.79 -7.72 -9.53
C ALA A 49 11.75 -7.19 -8.52
N PHE A 50 10.55 -6.88 -9.02
CA PHE A 50 9.40 -6.43 -8.25
C PHE A 50 8.82 -7.52 -7.35
N SER A 51 7.95 -7.12 -6.41
CA SER A 51 7.31 -8.03 -5.45
C SER A 51 8.32 -8.73 -4.54
N THR A 52 9.40 -8.03 -4.18
CA THR A 52 10.47 -8.55 -3.31
C THR A 52 10.69 -7.63 -2.12
N TYR A 53 11.45 -8.09 -1.12
CA TYR A 53 11.85 -7.25 0.01
C TYR A 53 12.64 -5.99 -0.41
N THR A 54 13.47 -6.10 -1.45
CA THR A 54 14.32 -5.00 -1.93
C THR A 54 13.58 -4.04 -2.85
N ASN A 55 12.57 -4.53 -3.58
CA ASN A 55 11.70 -3.73 -4.44
C ASN A 55 10.25 -4.20 -4.22
N PRO A 56 9.60 -3.71 -3.14
CA PRO A 56 8.26 -4.15 -2.80
C PRO A 56 7.23 -3.69 -3.85
N PHE A 57 6.11 -4.40 -3.83
CA PHE A 57 4.95 -4.20 -4.70
C PHE A 57 5.17 -4.59 -6.16
N ALA A 58 4.06 -4.87 -6.85
CA ALA A 58 4.07 -5.28 -8.24
C ALA A 58 4.65 -4.18 -9.15
N ALA A 59 5.12 -4.54 -10.34
CA ALA A 59 5.54 -3.56 -11.36
C ALA A 59 4.45 -2.53 -11.69
N GLN A 60 3.18 -2.94 -11.61
CA GLN A 60 2.00 -2.12 -11.85
C GLN A 60 1.52 -1.33 -10.61
N SER A 61 2.22 -1.44 -9.48
CA SER A 61 2.00 -0.57 -8.34
C SER A 61 2.26 0.87 -8.73
N LEU A 62 1.45 1.80 -8.21
CA LEU A 62 1.72 3.23 -8.38
C LEU A 62 3.05 3.68 -7.74
N TRP A 63 3.60 2.89 -6.81
CA TRP A 63 4.97 3.11 -6.33
C TRP A 63 6.01 2.87 -7.43
N ASN A 64 5.75 1.97 -8.36
CA ASN A 64 6.69 1.55 -9.41
C ASN A 64 6.33 2.11 -10.80
N VAL A 65 5.23 2.86 -10.90
CA VAL A 65 4.72 3.48 -12.12
C VAL A 65 5.19 4.93 -12.21
N ARG A 66 5.39 5.43 -13.43
CA ARG A 66 5.69 6.85 -13.68
C ARG A 66 4.79 7.48 -14.75
N PRO A 67 4.48 8.78 -14.64
CA PRO A 67 3.80 9.49 -15.71
C PRO A 67 4.77 9.84 -16.84
N VAL A 68 4.26 9.82 -18.07
CA VAL A 68 4.92 10.34 -19.26
C VAL A 68 4.30 11.68 -19.59
N ASN A 69 5.13 12.72 -19.71
CA ASN A 69 4.71 14.11 -19.93
C ASN A 69 3.60 14.53 -18.94
N PRO A 70 3.91 14.59 -17.63
CA PRO A 70 2.94 14.96 -16.60
C PRO A 70 2.44 16.40 -16.80
N VAL A 71 1.16 16.60 -16.54
CA VAL A 71 0.52 17.91 -16.41
C VAL A 71 0.58 18.33 -14.96
N LEU A 72 1.27 19.43 -14.69
CA LEU A 72 1.49 19.96 -13.35
C LEU A 72 0.52 21.10 -13.04
N ASP A 73 -0.11 21.05 -11.88
CA ASP A 73 -0.95 22.12 -11.37
C ASP A 73 -0.07 23.30 -10.94
N THR A 74 -0.11 24.40 -11.70
CA THR A 74 0.66 25.62 -11.43
C THR A 74 -0.03 26.58 -10.47
N SER A 75 -1.28 26.30 -10.06
CA SER A 75 -2.09 27.22 -9.25
C SER A 75 -1.72 27.25 -7.77
N PHE A 76 -0.96 26.26 -7.29
CA PHE A 76 -0.55 26.17 -5.89
C PHE A 76 0.88 25.66 -5.77
N THR A 77 1.66 26.33 -4.92
CA THR A 77 3.03 25.95 -4.58
C THR A 77 3.05 25.49 -3.14
N ILE A 78 3.90 24.51 -2.80
CA ILE A 78 4.09 24.10 -1.40
C ILE A 78 4.57 25.35 -0.62
N PRO A 79 3.80 25.84 0.36
CA PRO A 79 4.15 27.05 1.09
C PRO A 79 5.38 26.83 1.97
N THR A 80 6.01 27.92 2.37
CA THR A 80 6.94 27.90 3.50
C THR A 80 6.21 27.60 4.81
N SER A 81 6.96 27.24 5.83
CA SER A 81 6.43 26.97 7.17
C SER A 81 7.53 27.22 8.21
N SER A 82 7.39 26.72 9.43
CA SER A 82 8.30 26.99 10.55
C SER A 82 9.73 26.48 10.34
N TYR A 83 9.91 25.46 9.50
CA TYR A 83 11.19 24.80 9.23
C TYR A 83 11.51 24.76 7.72
N TYR A 84 12.73 24.34 7.39
CA TYR A 84 13.14 24.06 6.02
C TYR A 84 12.66 22.68 5.58
N PRO A 85 12.45 22.46 4.26
CA PRO A 85 12.16 21.13 3.76
C PRO A 85 13.26 20.13 4.10
N GLU A 86 12.91 18.85 4.18
CA GLU A 86 13.81 17.85 4.74
C GLU A 86 13.76 16.50 3.99
N ILE A 87 14.89 15.78 4.02
CA ILE A 87 15.01 14.39 3.59
C ILE A 87 15.81 13.68 4.67
N ASN A 88 15.17 12.83 5.47
CA ASN A 88 15.81 12.24 6.65
C ASN A 88 15.36 10.81 6.97
N SER A 89 16.17 10.17 7.80
CA SER A 89 15.93 8.86 8.43
C SER A 89 15.58 9.00 9.92
N GLY A 90 15.04 10.16 10.31
CA GLY A 90 14.86 10.60 11.69
C GLY A 90 13.72 9.91 12.43
N ALA A 91 13.31 10.53 13.54
CA ALA A 91 12.39 9.96 14.53
C ALA A 91 11.01 9.54 13.96
N TYR A 92 10.57 10.15 12.86
CA TYR A 92 9.29 9.88 12.20
C TYR A 92 9.42 9.10 10.89
N SER A 93 10.62 8.63 10.56
CA SER A 93 10.80 7.65 9.49
C SER A 93 10.54 6.24 9.99
N THR A 94 10.89 5.20 9.22
CA THR A 94 10.70 3.81 9.63
C THR A 94 11.86 2.92 9.18
N GLY A 95 12.06 1.82 9.90
CA GLY A 95 12.79 0.65 9.38
C GLY A 95 11.85 -0.28 8.59
N PHE A 96 12.42 -1.11 7.72
CA PHE A 96 11.72 -2.22 7.10
C PHE A 96 12.49 -3.51 7.37
N PHE A 97 11.93 -4.40 8.18
CA PHE A 97 12.64 -5.53 8.74
C PHE A 97 12.29 -6.81 7.98
N LEU A 98 13.30 -7.49 7.43
CA LEU A 98 13.13 -8.79 6.80
C LEU A 98 13.02 -9.89 7.86
N ALA A 99 11.90 -10.61 7.87
CA ALA A 99 11.75 -11.82 8.66
C ALA A 99 12.46 -13.00 8.01
N LYS A 100 12.92 -13.93 8.85
CA LYS A 100 13.54 -15.19 8.47
C LYS A 100 12.57 -16.34 8.73
N ASP A 101 12.71 -17.41 7.96
CA ASP A 101 11.90 -18.64 8.15
C ASP A 101 12.06 -19.24 9.56
N THR A 102 13.17 -18.94 10.25
CA THR A 102 13.48 -19.38 11.62
C THR A 102 13.04 -18.41 12.71
N ASP A 103 12.52 -17.23 12.35
CA ASP A 103 12.00 -16.28 13.34
C ASP A 103 10.74 -16.85 14.00
N LEU A 104 10.62 -16.64 15.32
CA LEU A 104 9.51 -17.18 16.09
C LEU A 104 8.26 -16.30 15.98
N PRO A 105 7.05 -16.86 16.20
CA PRO A 105 5.84 -16.07 16.28
C PRO A 105 5.87 -15.06 17.43
N MET A 106 5.22 -13.90 17.24
CA MET A 106 5.10 -12.85 18.25
C MET A 106 3.68 -12.32 18.36
N LYS A 107 3.14 -12.37 19.58
CA LYS A 107 1.86 -11.72 19.92
C LYS A 107 2.07 -10.23 20.17
N ILE A 108 1.23 -9.43 19.54
CA ILE A 108 1.20 -7.97 19.69
C ILE A 108 -0.04 -7.59 20.49
N TYR A 109 0.17 -6.78 21.52
CA TYR A 109 -0.87 -6.27 22.40
C TYR A 109 -1.31 -4.87 21.94
N GLY A 110 -2.53 -4.48 22.26
CA GLY A 110 -2.96 -3.09 22.15
C GLY A 110 -2.29 -2.21 23.19
N GLN A 111 -2.49 -0.89 23.07
CA GLN A 111 -2.06 0.08 24.07
C GLN A 111 -2.58 -0.28 25.47
N GLY A 112 -1.75 0.01 26.49
CA GLY A 112 -2.08 -0.33 27.88
C GLY A 112 -2.04 -1.83 28.19
N GLY A 113 -1.55 -2.66 27.25
CA GLY A 113 -1.51 -4.11 27.38
C GLY A 113 -2.83 -4.81 27.04
N ALA A 114 -3.73 -4.14 26.31
CA ALA A 114 -4.97 -4.72 25.83
C ALA A 114 -4.70 -5.97 24.95
N ASN A 115 -5.62 -6.94 24.96
CA ASN A 115 -5.46 -8.16 24.16
C ASN A 115 -5.66 -7.95 22.65
N LEU A 116 -6.34 -6.87 22.26
CA LEU A 116 -6.67 -6.55 20.87
C LEU A 116 -5.95 -5.26 20.45
N VAL A 117 -5.55 -5.21 19.19
CA VAL A 117 -4.93 -4.04 18.54
C VAL A 117 -5.95 -3.44 17.57
N ASN A 118 -6.03 -2.12 17.48
CA ASN A 118 -6.88 -1.48 16.47
C ASN A 118 -6.46 -1.93 15.06
N ASN A 119 -7.42 -2.38 14.26
CA ASN A 119 -7.22 -2.82 12.90
C ASN A 119 -8.32 -2.15 12.05
N PRO A 120 -8.06 -0.95 11.51
CA PRO A 120 -9.05 -0.20 10.76
C PRO A 120 -9.62 -0.99 9.58
N ASP A 121 -8.80 -1.82 8.93
CA ASP A 121 -9.27 -2.67 7.84
C ASP A 121 -10.26 -3.72 8.31
N ALA A 122 -10.09 -4.32 9.50
CA ALA A 122 -11.08 -5.24 10.06
C ALA A 122 -12.35 -4.53 10.58
N GLY A 123 -12.38 -3.19 10.59
CA GLY A 123 -13.48 -2.39 11.12
C GLY A 123 -13.56 -2.40 12.65
N GLY A 124 -12.48 -2.75 13.35
CA GLY A 124 -12.44 -2.87 14.81
C GLY A 124 -11.08 -3.31 15.33
N SER A 125 -11.02 -3.73 16.60
CA SER A 125 -9.78 -4.27 17.17
C SER A 125 -9.72 -5.79 17.01
N THR A 126 -8.55 -6.33 16.67
CA THR A 126 -8.33 -7.77 16.44
C THR A 126 -7.17 -8.28 17.28
N GLU A 127 -7.16 -9.58 17.57
CA GLU A 127 -5.94 -10.23 18.06
C GLU A 127 -4.90 -10.24 16.94
N VAL A 128 -3.63 -9.97 17.28
CA VAL A 128 -2.53 -9.91 16.32
C VAL A 128 -1.39 -10.80 16.80
N THR A 129 -1.09 -11.84 16.02
CA THR A 129 0.12 -12.65 16.17
C THR A 129 0.80 -12.74 14.82
N LEU A 130 2.04 -12.27 14.76
CA LEU A 130 2.87 -12.41 13.56
C LEU A 130 3.49 -13.80 13.58
N PRO A 131 3.50 -14.52 12.45
CA PRO A 131 4.09 -15.85 12.38
C PRO A 131 5.63 -15.82 12.52
N ARG A 132 6.27 -14.74 12.08
CA ARG A 132 7.74 -14.57 12.08
C ARG A 132 8.11 -13.16 12.51
N TRP A 133 8.71 -13.03 13.69
CA TRP A 133 9.13 -11.76 14.24
C TRP A 133 10.65 -11.60 14.21
N PRO A 134 11.20 -10.66 13.42
CA PRO A 134 12.63 -10.36 13.42
C PRO A 134 13.09 -9.88 14.81
N ALA A 135 14.11 -10.51 15.37
CA ALA A 135 14.65 -10.11 16.68
C ALA A 135 15.20 -8.67 16.70
N ASN A 136 15.58 -8.13 15.53
CA ASN A 136 16.08 -6.78 15.35
C ASN A 136 14.99 -5.74 15.01
N THR A 137 13.70 -6.08 15.08
CA THR A 137 12.62 -5.10 14.90
C THR A 137 12.79 -3.95 15.88
N LEU A 138 12.89 -2.74 15.33
CA LEU A 138 13.11 -1.51 16.08
C LEU A 138 12.12 -0.45 15.61
N PRO A 139 11.15 -0.05 16.45
CA PRO A 139 10.26 1.06 16.13
C PRO A 139 11.00 2.38 15.98
N ALA A 140 10.47 3.25 15.13
CA ALA A 140 10.89 4.64 15.05
C ALA A 140 10.85 5.31 16.44
N THR A 141 11.79 6.22 16.71
CA THR A 141 11.94 6.81 18.05
C THR A 141 10.94 7.93 18.34
N GLY A 142 10.29 8.47 17.31
CA GLY A 142 9.23 9.46 17.42
C GLY A 142 7.94 8.87 17.97
N SER A 143 6.97 9.75 18.25
CA SER A 143 5.69 9.33 18.86
C SER A 143 4.91 8.34 18.02
N ASP A 144 5.15 8.29 16.71
CA ASP A 144 4.46 7.38 15.80
C ASP A 144 4.96 5.95 15.87
N GLY A 145 6.18 5.69 16.38
CA GLY A 145 6.68 4.34 16.59
C GLY A 145 6.51 3.41 15.39
N HIS A 146 6.65 3.91 14.17
CA HIS A 146 6.46 3.12 12.96
C HIS A 146 7.48 1.99 12.89
N ALA A 147 7.01 0.82 12.48
CA ALA A 147 7.85 -0.32 12.15
C ALA A 147 7.10 -1.19 11.15
N ASP A 148 7.78 -1.59 10.08
CA ASP A 148 7.22 -2.50 9.11
C ASP A 148 8.07 -3.76 9.00
N ILE A 149 7.43 -4.92 8.92
CA ILE A 149 8.08 -6.23 8.82
C ILE A 149 7.63 -6.90 7.53
N TYR A 150 8.57 -7.35 6.71
CA TYR A 150 8.31 -8.18 5.55
C TYR A 150 8.48 -9.66 5.90
N ASP A 151 7.41 -10.45 5.78
CA ASP A 151 7.48 -11.91 5.86
C ASP A 151 7.59 -12.50 4.44
N PRO A 152 8.75 -13.08 4.05
CA PRO A 152 8.96 -13.66 2.74
C PRO A 152 8.10 -14.91 2.47
N VAL A 153 7.68 -15.63 3.51
CA VAL A 153 6.95 -16.90 3.35
C VAL A 153 5.48 -16.64 3.05
N THR A 154 4.87 -15.68 3.74
CA THR A 154 3.49 -15.27 3.47
C THR A 154 3.39 -14.16 2.44
N ASN A 155 4.53 -13.56 2.07
CA ASN A 155 4.64 -12.41 1.16
C ASN A 155 3.79 -11.21 1.60
N VAL A 156 3.87 -10.91 2.90
CA VAL A 156 3.09 -9.87 3.57
C VAL A 156 4.02 -8.84 4.21
N ILE A 157 3.63 -7.58 4.13
CA ILE A 157 4.17 -6.49 4.93
C ILE A 157 3.22 -6.26 6.11
N HIS A 158 3.70 -6.47 7.32
CA HIS A 158 3.05 -6.11 8.56
C HIS A 158 3.44 -4.67 8.92
N SER A 159 2.48 -3.81 9.21
CA SER A 159 2.73 -2.39 9.48
C SER A 159 2.09 -1.95 10.79
N PHE A 160 2.85 -1.21 11.61
CA PHE A 160 2.45 -0.78 12.94
C PHE A 160 2.52 0.73 13.14
N TRP A 161 1.60 1.24 13.95
CA TRP A 161 1.67 2.59 14.52
C TRP A 161 1.67 2.51 16.05
N GLN A 162 2.50 3.36 16.63
CA GLN A 162 2.96 3.40 18.02
C GLN A 162 3.45 2.06 18.55
N LEU A 163 4.23 1.33 17.74
CA LEU A 163 4.85 0.11 18.22
C LEU A 163 5.90 0.44 19.30
N LYS A 164 5.82 -0.24 20.43
CA LYS A 164 6.79 -0.10 21.53
C LYS A 164 6.83 -1.35 22.38
N LYS A 165 7.96 -1.57 23.06
CA LYS A 165 8.11 -2.64 24.05
C LYS A 165 7.90 -2.08 25.45
N VAL A 166 6.86 -2.55 26.14
CA VAL A 166 6.48 -2.10 27.50
C VAL A 166 6.33 -3.33 28.38
N ASN A 167 7.06 -3.37 29.50
CA ASN A 167 7.02 -4.49 30.46
C ASN A 167 7.20 -5.86 29.79
N GLY A 168 8.15 -5.96 28.85
CA GLY A 168 8.43 -7.18 28.09
C GLY A 168 7.43 -7.52 26.97
N LYS A 169 6.33 -6.78 26.83
CA LYS A 169 5.32 -7.00 25.78
C LYS A 169 5.45 -5.98 24.66
N TRP A 170 5.34 -6.44 23.41
CA TRP A 170 5.16 -5.55 22.26
C TRP A 170 3.73 -5.04 22.24
N GLN A 171 3.58 -3.72 22.21
CA GLN A 171 2.30 -3.02 22.16
C GLN A 171 2.24 -2.12 20.93
N ALA A 172 1.11 -2.06 20.26
CA ALA A 172 0.85 -1.13 19.16
C ALA A 172 -0.52 -0.45 19.35
N ALA A 173 -0.65 0.78 18.85
CA ALA A 173 -1.94 1.44 18.75
C ALA A 173 -2.74 0.94 17.56
N LEU A 174 -2.06 0.59 16.46
CA LEU A 174 -2.68 0.10 15.24
C LEU A 174 -1.81 -0.96 14.57
N TYR A 175 -2.48 -1.91 13.93
CA TYR A 175 -1.90 -2.91 13.04
C TYR A 175 -2.66 -2.92 11.71
N ALA A 176 -1.90 -3.05 10.63
CA ALA A 176 -2.40 -3.27 9.28
C ALA A 176 -1.43 -4.15 8.50
N TRP A 177 -1.85 -4.66 7.34
CA TRP A 177 -1.01 -5.51 6.51
C TRP A 177 -1.26 -5.30 5.02
N SER A 178 -0.21 -5.48 4.22
CA SER A 178 -0.26 -5.38 2.76
C SER A 178 0.29 -6.65 2.12
N PRO A 179 -0.31 -7.20 1.05
CA PRO A 179 0.40 -8.13 0.19
C PRO A 179 1.57 -7.41 -0.51
N ALA A 180 2.78 -7.98 -0.43
CA ALA A 180 3.96 -7.34 -1.01
C ALA A 180 4.07 -7.52 -2.53
N ASN A 181 3.25 -8.38 -3.13
CA ASN A 181 3.14 -8.58 -4.58
C ASN A 181 1.94 -7.87 -5.22
N ASP A 182 1.29 -6.95 -4.50
CA ASP A 182 0.13 -6.21 -4.99
C ASP A 182 0.47 -4.72 -5.15
N THR A 183 -0.53 -3.84 -5.20
CA THR A 183 -0.36 -2.40 -5.48
C THR A 183 0.38 -1.62 -4.39
N GLY A 184 0.41 -2.09 -3.14
CA GLY A 184 0.89 -1.29 -2.00
C GLY A 184 0.03 -0.06 -1.68
N TRP A 185 -1.16 0.04 -2.28
CA TRP A 185 -2.15 1.08 -2.07
C TRP A 185 -3.50 0.45 -1.76
N GLY A 186 -4.23 1.00 -0.80
CA GLY A 186 -5.54 0.49 -0.43
C GLY A 186 -6.51 0.44 -1.61
N THR A 187 -7.39 -0.56 -1.57
CA THR A 187 -8.55 -0.65 -2.45
C THR A 187 -9.80 -0.34 -1.65
N PRO A 188 -10.94 -0.02 -2.28
CA PRO A 188 -12.17 0.17 -1.50
C PRO A 188 -12.52 -1.11 -0.70
N ALA A 189 -12.31 -2.30 -1.28
CA ALA A 189 -12.54 -3.57 -0.60
C ALA A 189 -11.53 -3.89 0.52
N HIS A 190 -10.29 -3.39 0.46
CA HIS A 190 -9.18 -3.58 1.42
C HIS A 190 -8.49 -2.21 1.64
N PHE A 191 -9.10 -1.34 2.45
CA PHE A 191 -8.86 0.11 2.40
C PHE A 191 -7.77 0.60 3.36
N TYR A 192 -7.20 -0.24 4.20
CA TYR A 192 -6.16 0.19 5.14
C TYR A 192 -5.04 -0.85 5.20
N LEU A 193 -4.07 -0.73 4.27
CA LEU A 193 -2.99 -1.70 4.09
C LEU A 193 -1.78 -1.46 4.98
N GLY A 194 -1.68 -0.28 5.59
CA GLY A 194 -0.58 0.03 6.49
C GLY A 194 -0.83 1.25 7.35
N ALA A 195 0.12 1.52 8.22
CA ALA A 195 -0.11 2.34 9.40
C ALA A 195 0.00 3.86 9.19
N ARG A 196 0.33 4.34 7.98
CA ARG A 196 0.34 5.78 7.67
C ARG A 196 -1.07 6.35 7.52
N ALA A 197 -1.20 7.67 7.63
CA ALA A 197 -2.46 8.39 7.49
C ALA A 197 -3.23 8.03 6.19
N THR A 198 -2.54 7.76 5.08
CA THR A 198 -3.17 7.37 3.81
C THR A 198 -3.57 5.90 3.69
N GLY A 199 -3.28 5.08 4.71
CA GLY A 199 -3.59 3.65 4.73
C GLY A 199 -2.56 2.80 3.99
N VAL A 200 -1.34 3.30 3.78
CA VAL A 200 -0.21 2.55 3.21
C VAL A 200 0.80 2.14 4.27
N ALA A 201 1.59 1.12 3.99
CA ALA A 201 2.71 0.72 4.85
C ALA A 201 3.70 1.89 5.02
N ALA A 202 4.27 2.05 6.21
CA ALA A 202 5.22 3.11 6.49
C ALA A 202 6.48 3.03 5.59
N SER A 203 6.84 1.82 5.16
CA SER A 203 7.93 1.48 4.26
C SER A 203 7.62 1.65 2.78
N ALA A 204 6.36 1.88 2.41
CA ALA A 204 5.97 2.14 1.04
C ALA A 204 6.55 3.48 0.56
N GLY A 205 7.25 3.48 -0.58
CA GLY A 205 7.93 4.67 -1.12
C GLY A 205 9.14 5.16 -0.33
N LEU A 206 9.60 4.41 0.67
CA LEU A 206 10.76 4.75 1.50
C LEU A 206 12.06 4.69 0.69
N ILE A 207 12.95 5.69 0.80
CA ILE A 207 14.32 5.55 0.28
C ILE A 207 15.04 4.49 1.10
N ARG A 208 15.40 3.36 0.50
CA ARG A 208 15.99 2.21 1.20
C ARG A 208 17.50 2.30 1.29
N ALA A 209 18.07 1.70 2.33
CA ALA A 209 19.50 1.76 2.61
C ALA A 209 20.35 1.24 1.45
N GLN A 210 19.92 0.15 0.80
CA GLN A 210 20.63 -0.44 -0.35
C GLN A 210 20.63 0.44 -1.60
N GLU A 211 19.70 1.38 -1.71
CA GLU A 211 19.56 2.21 -2.92
C GLU A 211 20.42 3.47 -2.87
N ILE A 212 20.85 3.92 -1.68
CA ILE A 212 21.53 5.22 -1.54
C ILE A 212 22.83 5.27 -2.34
N ASN A 213 23.61 4.18 -2.31
CA ASN A 213 24.94 4.09 -2.93
C ASN A 213 25.02 3.00 -4.02
N ASP A 214 23.91 2.69 -4.68
CA ASP A 214 23.82 1.65 -5.73
C ASP A 214 24.46 2.04 -7.08
N GLY A 215 25.00 3.26 -7.20
CA GLY A 215 25.59 3.80 -8.43
C GLY A 215 24.58 4.31 -9.46
N LEU A 216 23.27 4.22 -9.20
CA LEU A 216 22.23 4.73 -10.10
C LEU A 216 21.98 6.23 -9.91
N PRO A 217 21.60 6.95 -10.99
CA PRO A 217 21.35 8.40 -10.93
C PRO A 217 20.04 8.78 -10.24
N MET A 218 19.14 7.82 -10.00
CA MET A 218 17.84 8.01 -9.34
C MET A 218 17.38 6.74 -8.64
N TYR A 219 16.44 6.87 -7.71
CA TYR A 219 15.67 5.75 -7.16
C TYR A 219 14.64 5.30 -8.19
N ARG A 220 14.32 3.99 -8.25
CA ARG A 220 13.47 3.40 -9.30
C ARG A 220 12.02 3.19 -8.84
N HIS A 221 11.54 4.09 -8.00
CA HIS A 221 10.17 4.11 -7.49
C HIS A 221 9.79 5.55 -7.08
N ALA A 222 8.49 5.82 -6.96
CA ALA A 222 7.97 7.03 -6.38
C ALA A 222 8.29 7.08 -4.88
N LEU A 223 8.62 8.27 -4.39
CA LEU A 223 9.01 8.46 -2.99
C LEU A 223 7.79 8.71 -2.11
N ALA A 224 7.91 8.42 -0.81
CA ALA A 224 6.93 8.81 0.19
C ALA A 224 7.30 10.16 0.79
N MET A 225 6.32 11.06 0.89
CA MET A 225 6.49 12.34 1.55
C MET A 225 5.34 12.73 2.46
N SER A 226 5.62 13.61 3.41
CA SER A 226 4.60 14.33 4.16
C SER A 226 4.66 15.82 3.87
N LEU A 227 3.54 16.50 4.13
CA LEU A 227 3.42 17.94 4.01
C LEU A 227 2.87 18.53 5.31
N THR A 228 3.20 19.80 5.56
CA THR A 228 2.69 20.58 6.69
C THR A 228 1.22 20.98 6.50
N TYR A 229 0.54 21.34 7.60
CA TYR A 229 -0.88 21.72 7.63
C TYR A 229 -1.27 22.78 6.60
N ASN A 230 -0.45 23.81 6.40
CA ASN A 230 -0.76 24.90 5.47
C ASN A 230 -0.53 24.53 3.99
N ALA A 231 0.06 23.36 3.71
CA ALA A 231 0.15 22.79 2.38
C ALA A 231 -1.02 21.83 2.09
N LEU A 232 -1.42 21.05 3.10
CA LEU A 232 -2.45 20.02 2.97
C LEU A 232 -3.86 20.59 2.81
N SER A 233 -4.72 19.91 2.06
CA SER A 233 -6.10 20.32 1.81
C SER A 233 -7.02 20.02 3.00
N ALA A 234 -7.91 20.97 3.30
CA ALA A 234 -8.99 20.79 4.29
C ALA A 234 -10.28 20.26 3.65
N THR A 235 -10.57 20.69 2.41
CA THR A 235 -11.85 20.42 1.73
C THR A 235 -11.83 19.12 0.94
N GLU A 236 -10.64 18.64 0.58
CA GLU A 236 -10.39 17.35 -0.05
C GLU A 236 -9.23 16.67 0.70
N PRO A 237 -9.48 16.04 1.87
CA PRO A 237 -8.40 15.52 2.70
C PRO A 237 -7.51 14.48 2.00
N TYR A 238 -8.10 13.66 1.14
CA TYR A 238 -7.38 12.67 0.34
C TYR A 238 -7.98 12.48 -1.06
N VAL A 239 -7.15 12.01 -1.98
CA VAL A 239 -7.50 11.59 -3.34
C VAL A 239 -6.89 10.22 -3.65
N TYR A 240 -7.37 9.56 -4.71
CA TYR A 240 -6.74 8.35 -5.22
C TYR A 240 -5.22 8.58 -5.46
N PRO A 241 -4.33 7.66 -5.02
CA PRO A 241 -4.62 6.33 -4.47
C PRO A 241 -4.78 6.21 -2.96
N ALA A 242 -4.71 7.31 -2.20
CA ALA A 242 -4.97 7.25 -0.76
C ALA A 242 -6.43 6.87 -0.48
N THR A 243 -6.63 6.01 0.49
CA THR A 243 -7.96 5.53 0.93
C THR A 243 -8.41 6.16 2.24
N SER A 244 -7.51 6.90 2.89
CA SER A 244 -7.75 7.59 4.15
C SER A 244 -6.89 8.84 4.25
N ALA A 245 -7.14 9.61 5.30
CA ALA A 245 -6.39 10.78 5.71
C ALA A 245 -6.41 10.87 7.24
N ASP A 246 -5.62 11.79 7.80
CA ASP A 246 -5.77 12.22 9.19
C ASP A 246 -7.24 12.56 9.51
N ASN A 247 -7.74 12.07 10.64
CA ASN A 247 -9.16 12.17 11.00
C ASN A 247 -9.64 13.61 11.27
N ASP A 248 -8.72 14.51 11.59
CA ASP A 248 -8.94 15.92 11.88
C ASP A 248 -8.53 16.85 10.71
N ALA A 249 -8.14 16.28 9.57
CA ALA A 249 -7.66 17.01 8.39
C ALA A 249 -8.56 18.19 7.99
N ALA A 250 -9.88 18.00 7.99
CA ALA A 250 -10.84 19.04 7.60
C ALA A 250 -10.88 20.25 8.56
N LYS A 251 -10.37 20.10 9.79
CA LYS A 251 -10.33 21.15 10.81
C LYS A 251 -8.97 21.81 10.91
N THR A 252 -7.90 21.06 10.69
CA THR A 252 -6.53 21.52 10.97
C THR A 252 -5.77 21.97 9.74
N ASN A 253 -6.09 21.41 8.57
CA ASN A 253 -5.39 21.73 7.34
C ASN A 253 -5.90 23.07 6.77
N THR A 254 -5.07 23.79 6.03
CA THR A 254 -5.42 25.10 5.46
C THR A 254 -4.91 25.33 4.03
N GLY A 255 -4.19 24.37 3.46
CA GLY A 255 -3.69 24.40 2.09
C GLY A 255 -4.63 23.76 1.07
N LYS A 256 -4.05 23.22 -0.01
CA LYS A 256 -4.80 22.73 -1.19
C LYS A 256 -4.34 21.36 -1.71
N ILE A 257 -3.28 20.78 -1.15
CA ILE A 257 -2.74 19.51 -1.64
C ILE A 257 -3.37 18.35 -0.84
N PRO A 258 -4.18 17.48 -1.45
CA PRO A 258 -4.73 16.32 -0.75
C PRO A 258 -3.64 15.28 -0.45
N GLN A 259 -3.81 14.51 0.62
CA GLN A 259 -3.04 13.27 0.79
C GLN A 259 -3.39 12.29 -0.37
N GLY A 260 -2.43 11.47 -0.79
CA GLY A 260 -2.49 10.69 -2.03
C GLY A 260 -2.10 11.47 -3.30
N ALA A 261 -1.91 12.79 -3.24
CA ALA A 261 -1.41 13.53 -4.40
C ALA A 261 0.00 13.07 -4.78
N LEU A 262 0.26 12.93 -6.08
CA LEU A 262 1.61 12.78 -6.62
C LEU A 262 2.22 14.17 -6.85
N MET A 263 3.37 14.42 -6.26
CA MET A 263 4.14 15.66 -6.38
C MET A 263 5.38 15.42 -7.24
N MET A 264 5.64 16.28 -8.22
CA MET A 264 6.79 16.16 -9.13
C MET A 264 7.50 17.48 -9.34
N LEU A 265 8.81 17.40 -9.60
CA LEU A 265 9.56 18.50 -10.20
C LEU A 265 9.28 18.55 -11.71
N PRO A 266 9.26 19.74 -12.33
CA PRO A 266 9.07 19.83 -13.77
C PRO A 266 10.25 19.19 -14.51
N ALA A 267 10.00 18.64 -15.70
CA ALA A 267 11.01 17.89 -16.46
C ALA A 267 12.26 18.73 -16.80
N ASN A 268 12.09 20.05 -16.96
CA ASN A 268 13.16 21.01 -17.21
C ASN A 268 13.83 21.56 -15.93
N TYR A 269 13.51 21.03 -14.74
CA TYR A 269 14.19 21.42 -13.51
C TYR A 269 15.69 21.09 -13.58
N ASP A 270 16.51 22.13 -13.42
CA ASP A 270 17.96 22.03 -13.53
C ASP A 270 18.59 21.47 -12.25
N THR A 271 18.88 20.18 -12.28
CA THR A 271 19.54 19.39 -11.23
C THR A 271 21.07 19.51 -11.25
N SER A 272 21.65 20.00 -12.35
CA SER A 272 23.12 20.13 -12.49
C SER A 272 23.71 21.11 -11.47
N LYS A 273 22.89 22.07 -11.02
CA LYS A 273 23.20 23.03 -9.96
C LYS A 273 23.35 22.43 -8.58
N ILE A 274 22.76 21.25 -8.32
CA ILE A 274 22.82 20.59 -7.02
C ILE A 274 24.18 19.91 -6.89
N SER A 275 25.11 20.48 -6.12
CA SER A 275 26.45 19.92 -5.91
C SER A 275 26.43 18.63 -5.06
N ASN A 276 25.51 18.54 -4.09
CA ASN A 276 25.33 17.35 -3.26
C ASN A 276 24.72 16.20 -4.10
N LEU A 277 25.51 15.16 -4.38
CA LEU A 277 25.09 14.05 -5.25
C LEU A 277 23.90 13.27 -4.69
N ALA A 278 23.80 13.11 -3.37
CA ALA A 278 22.66 12.42 -2.75
C ALA A 278 21.36 13.22 -2.93
N LEU A 279 21.41 14.55 -2.74
CA LEU A 279 20.28 15.43 -3.02
C LEU A 279 19.94 15.45 -4.51
N ARG A 280 20.94 15.46 -5.40
CA ARG A 280 20.75 15.40 -6.85
C ARG A 280 20.01 14.12 -7.26
N LYS A 281 20.37 12.97 -6.68
CA LYS A 281 19.69 11.69 -6.90
C LYS A 281 18.20 11.76 -6.54
N VAL A 282 17.85 12.41 -5.43
CA VAL A 282 16.44 12.63 -5.05
C VAL A 282 15.75 13.55 -6.05
N ALA A 283 16.39 14.66 -6.46
CA ALA A 283 15.81 15.58 -7.44
C ALA A 283 15.54 14.91 -8.80
N GLU A 284 16.44 14.05 -9.29
CA GLU A 284 16.20 13.26 -10.51
C GLU A 284 15.05 12.26 -10.35
N THR A 285 14.92 11.67 -9.17
CA THR A 285 13.79 10.79 -8.84
C THR A 285 12.47 11.56 -8.87
N LEU A 286 12.42 12.77 -8.29
CA LEU A 286 11.22 13.61 -8.27
C LEU A 286 10.81 14.14 -9.66
N LYS A 287 11.75 14.22 -10.61
CA LYS A 287 11.45 14.53 -12.02
C LYS A 287 10.85 13.35 -12.78
N ASN A 288 11.18 12.12 -12.39
CA ASN A 288 10.82 10.91 -13.13
C ASN A 288 9.63 10.16 -12.50
N TYR A 289 9.69 9.89 -11.21
CA TYR A 289 8.67 9.14 -10.47
C TYR A 289 7.85 10.03 -9.55
N GLY A 290 8.41 11.14 -9.05
CA GLY A 290 7.74 12.00 -8.09
C GLY A 290 7.71 11.44 -6.67
N ALA A 291 6.84 12.01 -5.85
CA ALA A 291 6.60 11.58 -4.48
C ALA A 291 5.11 11.67 -4.12
N TYR A 292 4.57 10.63 -3.51
CA TYR A 292 3.21 10.62 -3.00
C TYR A 292 3.15 11.23 -1.61
N VAL A 293 2.16 12.10 -1.40
CA VAL A 293 1.84 12.66 -0.07
C VAL A 293 1.13 11.58 0.75
N VAL A 294 1.84 10.94 1.67
CA VAL A 294 1.32 9.81 2.48
C VAL A 294 0.98 10.19 3.91
N ASP A 295 1.39 11.39 4.33
CA ASP A 295 1.28 11.78 5.72
C ASP A 295 1.25 13.29 5.92
N ARG A 296 0.99 13.69 7.15
CA ARG A 296 1.09 15.06 7.62
C ARG A 296 2.31 15.24 8.52
N ASN A 297 2.89 16.43 8.50
CA ASN A 297 3.90 16.83 9.48
C ASN A 297 3.60 18.20 10.10
N VAL A 298 4.41 18.58 11.09
CA VAL A 298 4.29 19.87 11.78
C VAL A 298 5.43 20.80 11.36
N GLY A 299 5.10 21.87 10.63
CA GLY A 299 6.02 22.98 10.40
C GLY A 299 7.06 22.78 9.29
N THR A 300 7.16 21.60 8.68
CA THR A 300 8.15 21.33 7.62
C THR A 300 7.46 21.28 6.24
N PRO A 301 7.82 22.17 5.29
CA PRO A 301 7.13 22.26 4.00
C PRO A 301 6.91 20.93 3.29
N PHE A 302 7.96 20.10 3.22
CA PHE A 302 7.86 18.69 2.89
C PHE A 302 8.94 17.89 3.63
N VAL A 303 8.64 16.62 3.96
CA VAL A 303 9.64 15.64 4.40
C VAL A 303 9.60 14.46 3.44
N ILE A 304 10.74 14.02 2.91
CA ILE A 304 10.88 12.74 2.20
C ILE A 304 11.51 11.72 3.14
N TYR A 305 10.91 10.54 3.23
CA TYR A 305 11.29 9.52 4.19
C TYR A 305 12.42 8.62 3.69
N VAL A 306 13.38 8.36 4.57
CA VAL A 306 14.54 7.50 4.34
C VAL A 306 14.57 6.42 5.41
N GLU A 307 14.92 5.19 5.05
CA GLU A 307 15.01 4.09 5.99
C GLU A 307 15.89 4.42 7.22
N THR A 308 15.35 4.16 8.41
CA THR A 308 16.06 4.36 9.68
C THR A 308 17.33 3.51 9.71
N GLY A 309 18.43 4.12 10.18
CA GLY A 309 19.74 3.46 10.23
C GLY A 309 20.50 3.47 8.91
N SER A 310 19.96 4.09 7.85
CA SER A 310 20.65 4.27 6.58
C SER A 310 21.71 5.38 6.63
N THR A 311 22.57 5.43 5.61
CA THR A 311 23.69 6.37 5.52
C THR A 311 23.35 7.72 4.89
N LEU A 312 22.11 7.94 4.44
CA LEU A 312 21.74 9.20 3.78
C LEU A 312 21.48 10.26 4.86
N GLY A 313 22.41 11.20 4.99
CA GLY A 313 22.31 12.33 5.89
C GLY A 313 22.80 13.60 5.22
N LEU A 314 21.86 14.38 4.67
CA LEU A 314 22.19 15.62 3.94
C LEU A 314 22.80 16.70 4.84
N HIS A 315 22.52 16.64 6.14
CA HIS A 315 23.05 17.53 7.18
C HIS A 315 23.86 16.75 8.24
N ALA A 316 24.43 15.59 7.89
CA ALA A 316 25.12 14.71 8.86
C ALA A 316 26.35 15.37 9.52
N LYS A 317 26.95 16.37 8.89
CA LYS A 317 28.09 17.15 9.42
C LYS A 317 27.66 18.48 10.04
N GLY A 318 26.39 18.60 10.42
CA GLY A 318 25.75 19.85 10.79
C GLY A 318 24.99 20.47 9.62
N TRP A 319 24.38 21.63 9.90
CA TRP A 319 23.58 22.38 8.94
C TRP A 319 24.41 22.76 7.70
N ASP A 320 23.82 22.59 6.52
CA ASP A 320 24.43 22.93 5.23
C ASP A 320 23.50 23.90 4.49
N ASN A 321 23.91 25.17 4.39
CA ASN A 321 23.13 26.23 3.76
C ASN A 321 22.87 25.97 2.27
N ASN A 322 23.79 25.33 1.55
CA ASN A 322 23.63 25.05 0.13
C ASN A 322 22.58 23.95 -0.07
N VAL A 323 22.64 22.90 0.73
CA VAL A 323 21.61 21.84 0.76
C VAL A 323 20.24 22.44 1.10
N ALA A 324 20.16 23.29 2.12
CA ALA A 324 18.91 23.93 2.52
C ALA A 324 18.32 24.85 1.42
N ALA A 325 19.17 25.62 0.74
CA ALA A 325 18.77 26.45 -0.38
C ALA A 325 18.26 25.62 -1.58
N GLU A 326 18.92 24.49 -1.88
CA GLU A 326 18.46 23.59 -2.95
C GLU A 326 17.14 22.89 -2.58
N LEU A 327 16.97 22.46 -1.33
CA LEU A 327 15.69 21.92 -0.83
C LEU A 327 14.56 22.95 -0.92
N ASP A 328 14.82 24.22 -0.60
CA ASP A 328 13.84 25.29 -0.78
C ASP A 328 13.54 25.55 -2.26
N ARG A 329 14.56 25.54 -3.13
CA ARG A 329 14.38 25.63 -4.59
C ARG A 329 13.52 24.48 -5.11
N MET A 330 13.70 23.26 -4.61
CA MET A 330 12.84 22.12 -4.94
C MET A 330 11.41 22.35 -4.46
N ARG A 331 11.19 22.81 -3.22
CA ARG A 331 9.85 23.18 -2.69
C ARG A 331 9.15 24.18 -3.61
N GLN A 332 9.86 25.23 -4.01
CA GLN A 332 9.32 26.28 -4.88
C GLN A 332 8.88 25.79 -6.26
N ASN A 333 9.45 24.67 -6.76
CA ASN A 333 9.21 24.17 -8.11
C ASN A 333 8.37 22.90 -8.16
N MET A 334 8.27 22.15 -7.06
CA MET A 334 7.47 20.95 -7.00
C MET A 334 5.98 21.26 -7.09
N ARG A 335 5.25 20.53 -7.94
CA ARG A 335 3.83 20.72 -8.21
C ARG A 335 3.08 19.40 -8.17
N ARG A 336 1.78 19.48 -7.87
CA ARG A 336 0.87 18.34 -7.95
C ARG A 336 0.70 17.93 -9.41
N VAL A 337 0.77 16.63 -9.69
CA VAL A 337 0.37 16.05 -10.97
C VAL A 337 -1.15 15.99 -11.01
N ILE A 338 -1.75 16.58 -12.05
CA ILE A 338 -3.21 16.57 -12.29
C ILE A 338 -3.60 15.79 -13.55
N GLY A 339 -2.61 15.32 -14.31
CA GLY A 339 -2.80 14.47 -15.47
C GLY A 339 -1.45 14.04 -16.05
N ALA A 340 -1.48 13.17 -17.05
CA ALA A 340 -0.31 12.78 -17.83
C ALA A 340 -0.76 12.36 -19.24
N GLN A 341 0.14 12.43 -20.22
CA GLN A 341 -0.15 11.93 -21.56
C GLN A 341 -0.35 10.40 -21.55
N SER A 342 0.47 9.69 -20.79
CA SER A 342 0.36 8.25 -20.54
C SER A 342 1.10 7.88 -19.27
N TRP A 343 1.04 6.61 -18.88
CA TRP A 343 1.80 6.07 -17.75
C TRP A 343 2.57 4.83 -18.17
N GLN A 344 3.70 4.59 -17.51
CA GLN A 344 4.53 3.40 -17.69
C GLN A 344 4.65 2.66 -16.36
N ASP A 345 4.46 1.35 -16.38
CA ASP A 345 4.73 0.48 -15.23
C ASP A 345 6.24 0.31 -15.00
N GLY A 346 6.60 -0.36 -13.91
CA GLY A 346 7.98 -0.60 -13.53
C GLY A 346 8.78 -1.44 -14.54
N ASN A 347 8.11 -2.12 -15.48
CA ASN A 347 8.75 -2.83 -16.59
C ASN A 347 8.83 -1.98 -17.87
N GLY A 348 8.42 -0.71 -17.83
CA GLY A 348 8.37 0.20 -18.97
C GLY A 348 7.19 -0.03 -19.92
N LYS A 349 6.20 -0.85 -19.54
CA LYS A 349 5.00 -1.11 -20.35
C LYS A 349 3.95 -0.05 -20.10
N ALA A 350 3.11 0.23 -21.11
CA ALA A 350 1.98 1.13 -20.95
C ALA A 350 1.05 0.67 -19.82
N PHE A 351 0.63 1.61 -18.99
CA PHE A 351 -0.22 1.38 -17.83
C PHE A 351 -1.35 2.41 -17.79
N ASP A 352 -2.54 1.99 -17.34
CA ASP A 352 -3.66 2.89 -17.09
C ASP A 352 -3.74 3.19 -15.59
N ALA A 353 -3.17 4.33 -15.19
CA ALA A 353 -3.23 4.79 -13.81
C ALA A 353 -4.54 5.52 -13.45
N ALA A 354 -5.39 5.84 -14.44
CA ALA A 354 -6.60 6.64 -14.26
C ALA A 354 -7.83 5.80 -13.94
N GLN A 355 -7.89 4.55 -14.40
CA GLN A 355 -8.99 3.62 -14.12
C GLN A 355 -8.49 2.29 -13.56
N PRO A 356 -8.01 2.27 -12.31
CA PRO A 356 -7.56 1.05 -11.70
C PRO A 356 -8.76 0.10 -11.51
N ASN A 357 -8.64 -1.12 -12.02
CA ASN A 357 -9.66 -2.16 -11.91
C ASN A 357 -9.69 -2.73 -10.47
N LEU A 358 -10.11 -1.90 -9.52
CA LEU A 358 -10.06 -2.20 -8.08
C LEU A 358 -11.37 -2.79 -7.58
N ASN A 359 -11.27 -3.74 -6.66
CA ASN A 359 -12.43 -4.32 -6.03
C ASN A 359 -13.14 -3.28 -5.13
N ALA A 360 -14.38 -2.96 -5.47
CA ALA A 360 -15.26 -2.09 -4.70
C ALA A 360 -15.99 -2.83 -3.57
N LEU A 361 -16.06 -4.16 -3.64
CA LEU A 361 -16.86 -5.00 -2.75
C LEU A 361 -16.01 -5.58 -1.61
N SER A 362 -16.24 -5.05 -0.43
CA SER A 362 -15.77 -5.62 0.81
C SER A 362 -16.68 -6.73 1.32
N MET A 363 -16.06 -7.75 1.92
CA MET A 363 -16.75 -8.78 2.69
C MET A 363 -16.83 -8.44 4.18
N ARG A 364 -16.50 -7.21 4.60
CA ARG A 364 -16.71 -6.75 5.98
C ARG A 364 -18.20 -6.69 6.30
N GLY A 365 -18.51 -6.99 7.56
CA GLY A 365 -19.88 -7.04 8.08
C GLY A 365 -20.52 -5.67 8.32
N PRO A 366 -21.69 -5.65 8.99
CA PRO A 366 -22.19 -6.69 9.88
C PRO A 366 -22.75 -7.91 9.16
N TRP A 367 -22.39 -9.10 9.63
CA TRP A 367 -22.95 -10.38 9.17
C TRP A 367 -23.85 -10.97 10.23
N ILE A 368 -25.08 -11.28 9.86
CA ILE A 368 -26.09 -11.88 10.73
C ILE A 368 -26.38 -13.29 10.23
N LYS A 369 -26.41 -14.27 11.14
CA LYS A 369 -26.81 -15.65 10.78
C LYS A 369 -28.32 -15.73 10.66
N ASN A 370 -28.81 -15.96 9.45
CA ASN A 370 -30.23 -16.13 9.17
C ASN A 370 -30.71 -17.56 9.48
N SER A 371 -29.88 -18.56 9.23
CA SER A 371 -30.22 -19.97 9.44
C SER A 371 -28.96 -20.85 9.62
N GLY A 372 -29.19 -22.08 10.07
CA GLY A 372 -28.16 -23.10 10.25
C GLY A 372 -27.41 -23.02 11.58
N THR A 373 -26.43 -23.90 11.73
CA THR A 373 -25.78 -24.18 13.02
C THR A 373 -24.50 -23.38 13.21
N VAL A 374 -23.75 -23.10 12.14
CA VAL A 374 -22.43 -22.45 12.23
C VAL A 374 -22.47 -20.99 11.77
N THR A 375 -21.60 -20.19 12.36
CA THR A 375 -21.42 -18.77 12.00
C THR A 375 -20.12 -18.64 11.22
N GLY A 376 -20.18 -17.99 10.07
CA GLY A 376 -18.99 -17.58 9.33
C GLY A 376 -18.38 -16.32 9.92
N THR A 377 -17.08 -16.18 9.79
CA THR A 377 -16.31 -15.03 10.25
C THR A 377 -15.60 -14.38 9.07
N TYR A 378 -15.57 -13.05 9.04
CA TYR A 378 -14.72 -12.34 8.08
C TYR A 378 -13.27 -12.56 8.45
N ASP A 379 -12.51 -13.12 7.52
CA ASP A 379 -11.07 -13.27 7.62
C ASP A 379 -10.41 -12.15 6.82
N THR A 380 -9.63 -11.31 7.51
CA THR A 380 -8.96 -10.17 6.88
C THR A 380 -7.93 -10.62 5.85
N TRP A 381 -7.15 -11.67 6.09
CA TRP A 381 -6.09 -12.10 5.17
C TRP A 381 -6.62 -12.55 3.81
N SER A 382 -7.65 -13.38 3.81
CA SER A 382 -8.31 -13.83 2.57
C SER A 382 -9.36 -12.84 2.04
N GLN A 383 -9.65 -11.77 2.79
CA GLN A 383 -10.72 -10.81 2.51
C GLN A 383 -12.07 -11.51 2.22
N SER A 384 -12.35 -12.61 2.93
CA SER A 384 -13.46 -13.52 2.67
C SER A 384 -14.28 -13.81 3.91
N MET A 385 -15.53 -14.24 3.73
CA MET A 385 -16.27 -14.94 4.77
C MET A 385 -15.79 -16.38 4.83
N VAL A 386 -15.32 -16.83 5.99
CA VAL A 386 -14.83 -18.19 6.25
C VAL A 386 -15.78 -18.89 7.20
N PHE A 387 -16.15 -20.13 6.86
CA PHE A 387 -17.05 -20.95 7.64
C PHE A 387 -16.33 -22.22 8.12
N PRO A 388 -16.55 -22.66 9.37
CA PRO A 388 -16.09 -23.97 9.81
C PRO A 388 -16.84 -25.09 9.07
N ALA A 389 -16.30 -26.30 9.13
CA ALA A 389 -16.98 -27.47 8.61
C ALA A 389 -18.30 -27.71 9.35
N SER A 390 -19.37 -27.98 8.60
CA SER A 390 -20.69 -28.30 9.16
C SER A 390 -21.45 -29.25 8.24
N PRO A 391 -22.19 -30.25 8.77
CA PRO A 391 -23.03 -31.12 7.94
C PRO A 391 -24.26 -30.40 7.38
N THR A 392 -24.58 -29.22 7.90
CA THR A 392 -25.76 -28.44 7.51
C THR A 392 -25.34 -27.11 6.89
N LYS A 393 -26.16 -26.61 5.96
CA LYS A 393 -26.00 -25.26 5.42
C LYS A 393 -26.42 -24.22 6.47
N SER A 394 -25.61 -23.17 6.57
CA SER A 394 -25.84 -21.97 7.35
C SER A 394 -25.78 -20.78 6.39
N VAL A 395 -26.76 -19.89 6.50
CA VAL A 395 -26.85 -18.69 5.66
C VAL A 395 -26.59 -17.48 6.53
N MET A 396 -25.68 -16.63 6.09
CA MET A 396 -25.43 -15.33 6.69
C MET A 396 -25.75 -14.20 5.73
N GLN A 397 -26.17 -13.07 6.28
CA GLN A 397 -26.59 -11.89 5.52
C GLN A 397 -25.85 -10.65 6.00
N ASN A 398 -25.43 -9.80 5.06
CA ASN A 398 -25.07 -8.40 5.30
C ASN A 398 -26.10 -7.51 4.58
N GLY A 399 -26.96 -6.84 5.36
CA GLY A 399 -28.18 -6.18 4.89
C GLY A 399 -28.14 -4.67 4.72
N ASN A 400 -27.00 -4.00 4.92
CA ASN A 400 -26.93 -2.54 4.96
C ASN A 400 -25.91 -1.93 4.00
N SER A 401 -25.45 -2.69 3.01
CA SER A 401 -24.47 -2.25 2.00
C SER A 401 -23.15 -1.74 2.55
N THR A 402 -22.80 -2.07 3.79
CA THR A 402 -21.46 -1.83 4.36
C THR A 402 -20.33 -2.51 3.59
N GLY A 403 -20.68 -3.48 2.72
CA GLY A 403 -19.76 -4.03 1.74
C GLY A 403 -19.28 -3.02 0.69
N LEU A 404 -19.97 -1.90 0.46
CA LEU A 404 -19.42 -0.77 -0.30
C LEU A 404 -18.56 0.07 0.62
N SER A 405 -17.30 0.25 0.23
CA SER A 405 -16.32 1.01 1.01
C SER A 405 -16.74 2.46 1.27
N LYS A 406 -16.23 3.03 2.36
CA LYS A 406 -16.29 4.47 2.65
C LYS A 406 -15.34 5.30 1.77
N VAL A 407 -14.45 4.65 1.01
CA VAL A 407 -13.50 5.31 0.10
C VAL A 407 -14.28 6.00 -1.03
N LYS A 408 -14.32 7.34 -0.99
CA LYS A 408 -15.20 8.17 -1.84
C LYS A 408 -15.00 7.93 -3.34
N TRP A 409 -13.75 7.89 -3.80
CA TRP A 409 -13.43 7.69 -5.22
C TRP A 409 -13.64 6.24 -5.68
N GLY A 410 -13.84 5.30 -4.76
CA GLY A 410 -13.92 3.88 -5.01
C GLY A 410 -15.34 3.32 -5.17
N ALA A 411 -16.35 4.15 -4.97
CA ALA A 411 -17.75 3.75 -5.09
C ALA A 411 -18.13 3.54 -6.56
N PRO A 412 -18.97 2.53 -6.88
CA PRO A 412 -19.51 2.37 -8.22
C PRO A 412 -20.25 3.62 -8.71
N VAL A 413 -19.97 4.05 -9.94
CA VAL A 413 -20.60 5.25 -10.55
C VAL A 413 -21.90 4.86 -11.24
N VAL A 414 -22.97 5.65 -11.06
CA VAL A 414 -24.25 5.43 -11.75
C VAL A 414 -24.04 5.34 -13.27
N GLY A 415 -24.65 4.33 -13.90
CA GLY A 415 -24.53 4.07 -15.34
C GLY A 415 -23.25 3.34 -15.75
N SER A 416 -22.26 3.19 -14.87
CA SER A 416 -21.07 2.38 -15.16
C SER A 416 -21.41 0.89 -15.19
N THR A 417 -20.69 0.13 -16.03
CA THR A 417 -20.82 -1.33 -16.03
C THR A 417 -19.95 -1.92 -14.93
N GLN A 418 -20.59 -2.60 -14.00
CA GLN A 418 -19.95 -3.35 -12.95
C GLN A 418 -19.86 -4.83 -13.34
N GLN A 419 -18.78 -5.49 -12.94
CA GLN A 419 -18.60 -6.92 -13.05
C GLN A 419 -18.46 -7.51 -11.64
N LEU A 420 -19.42 -8.33 -11.23
CA LEU A 420 -19.30 -9.17 -10.06
C LEU A 420 -18.65 -10.50 -10.45
N LYS A 421 -17.63 -10.91 -9.71
CA LYS A 421 -17.03 -12.24 -9.76
C LYS A 421 -17.11 -12.89 -8.37
N VAL A 422 -17.49 -14.16 -8.31
CA VAL A 422 -17.51 -14.93 -7.05
C VAL A 422 -16.26 -15.79 -6.97
N ILE A 423 -15.58 -15.72 -5.83
CA ILE A 423 -14.43 -16.57 -5.50
C ILE A 423 -14.79 -17.34 -4.25
N SER A 424 -14.82 -18.67 -4.34
CA SER A 424 -15.15 -19.51 -3.19
C SER A 424 -14.40 -20.83 -3.17
N THR A 425 -14.30 -21.40 -1.98
CA THR A 425 -13.74 -22.72 -1.72
C THR A 425 -14.73 -23.56 -0.91
N GLY A 426 -14.53 -24.87 -0.90
CA GLY A 426 -15.29 -25.76 -0.03
C GLY A 426 -16.80 -25.83 -0.30
N GLY A 427 -17.28 -25.30 -1.43
CA GLY A 427 -18.71 -25.27 -1.79
C GLY A 427 -19.50 -24.09 -1.20
N ALA A 428 -18.83 -23.09 -0.63
CA ALA A 428 -19.51 -21.86 -0.21
C ALA A 428 -20.02 -21.05 -1.41
N THR A 429 -21.10 -20.30 -1.21
CA THR A 429 -21.75 -19.49 -2.25
C THR A 429 -21.97 -18.05 -1.82
N LEU A 430 -22.04 -17.16 -2.81
CA LEU A 430 -22.39 -15.74 -2.64
C LEU A 430 -23.66 -15.42 -3.43
N ARG A 431 -24.55 -14.63 -2.83
CA ARG A 431 -25.65 -13.97 -3.52
C ARG A 431 -25.56 -12.46 -3.29
N MET A 432 -25.72 -11.69 -4.35
CA MET A 432 -25.92 -10.24 -4.30
C MET A 432 -27.33 -9.92 -4.78
N ALA A 433 -28.13 -9.36 -3.90
CA ALA A 433 -29.42 -8.76 -4.24
C ALA A 433 -29.27 -7.23 -4.22
N LEU A 434 -29.41 -6.60 -5.37
CA LEU A 434 -29.27 -5.17 -5.60
C LEU A 434 -30.65 -4.52 -5.69
N TYR A 435 -30.81 -3.41 -4.99
CA TYR A 435 -32.04 -2.66 -4.85
C TYR A 435 -31.82 -1.21 -5.33
N SER A 436 -32.86 -0.63 -5.91
CA SER A 436 -32.94 0.80 -6.27
C SER A 436 -34.39 1.24 -6.10
N GLY A 437 -34.62 2.39 -5.45
CA GLY A 437 -35.99 2.85 -5.12
C GLY A 437 -36.79 1.84 -4.28
N GLY A 438 -36.13 1.07 -3.41
CA GLY A 438 -36.77 0.01 -2.63
C GLY A 438 -37.17 -1.26 -3.42
N THR A 439 -36.97 -1.27 -4.74
CA THR A 439 -37.26 -2.42 -5.61
C THR A 439 -36.00 -3.21 -5.88
N MET A 440 -36.07 -4.54 -5.85
CA MET A 440 -34.97 -5.41 -6.28
C MET A 440 -34.84 -5.34 -7.80
N VAL A 441 -33.71 -4.79 -8.28
CA VAL A 441 -33.46 -4.58 -9.71
C VAL A 441 -32.47 -5.59 -10.30
N PHE A 442 -31.72 -6.26 -9.45
CA PHE A 442 -30.78 -7.31 -9.86
C PHE A 442 -30.58 -8.30 -8.72
N ASP A 443 -30.59 -9.60 -9.02
CA ASP A 443 -30.31 -10.66 -8.06
C ASP A 443 -29.50 -11.74 -8.77
N THR A 444 -28.38 -12.12 -8.17
CA THR A 444 -27.55 -13.18 -8.72
C THR A 444 -28.10 -14.56 -8.38
N GLY A 445 -28.93 -14.71 -7.35
CA GLY A 445 -29.11 -16.00 -6.68
C GLY A 445 -27.82 -16.46 -6.00
N ASN A 446 -27.82 -17.67 -5.41
CA ASN A 446 -26.63 -18.25 -4.79
C ASN A 446 -25.67 -18.78 -5.85
N GLN A 447 -24.48 -18.19 -5.94
CA GLN A 447 -23.51 -18.47 -6.98
C GLN A 447 -22.23 -19.08 -6.43
N ASN A 448 -21.66 -20.00 -7.21
CA ASN A 448 -20.44 -20.74 -6.88
C ASN A 448 -19.18 -20.02 -7.38
N ASN A 449 -18.02 -20.58 -7.02
CA ASN A 449 -16.72 -20.15 -7.50
C ASN A 449 -16.68 -19.99 -9.03
N GLY A 450 -16.11 -18.89 -9.51
CA GLY A 450 -15.95 -18.60 -10.93
C GLY A 450 -17.17 -17.97 -11.60
N TYR A 451 -18.29 -17.80 -10.89
CA TYR A 451 -19.42 -17.04 -11.43
C TYR A 451 -19.01 -15.60 -11.76
N ILE A 452 -19.35 -15.14 -12.96
CA ILE A 452 -19.11 -13.76 -13.42
C ILE A 452 -20.43 -13.21 -13.97
N LYS A 453 -20.78 -11.99 -13.56
CA LYS A 453 -21.94 -11.28 -14.10
C LYS A 453 -21.65 -9.80 -14.24
N ARG A 454 -22.05 -9.24 -15.38
CA ARG A 454 -22.02 -7.81 -15.64
C ARG A 454 -23.41 -7.20 -15.53
N PHE A 455 -23.48 -6.00 -14.96
CA PHE A 455 -24.71 -5.22 -14.83
C PHE A 455 -24.37 -3.73 -14.78
N VAL A 456 -25.34 -2.87 -15.11
CA VAL A 456 -25.18 -1.41 -15.02
C VAL A 456 -25.52 -0.96 -13.61
N TRP A 457 -24.69 -0.12 -13.00
CA TRP A 457 -24.94 0.40 -11.66
C TRP A 457 -26.14 1.37 -11.66
N PRO A 458 -27.24 1.06 -10.95
CA PRO A 458 -28.42 1.91 -10.91
C PRO A 458 -28.23 3.17 -10.05
N ALA A 459 -29.07 4.18 -10.28
CA ALA A 459 -29.15 5.34 -9.39
C ALA A 459 -29.70 4.93 -8.01
N GLY A 460 -29.13 5.48 -6.94
CA GLY A 460 -29.55 5.20 -5.56
C GLY A 460 -29.44 3.72 -5.16
N ALA A 461 -28.55 2.97 -5.82
CA ALA A 461 -28.45 1.54 -5.61
C ALA A 461 -27.79 1.18 -4.28
N TRP A 462 -28.30 0.13 -3.65
CA TRP A 462 -27.76 -0.50 -2.46
C TRP A 462 -27.95 -2.02 -2.59
N PHE A 463 -27.18 -2.83 -1.88
CA PHE A 463 -27.30 -4.28 -1.92
C PHE A 463 -27.41 -4.94 -0.55
N VAL A 464 -27.91 -6.17 -0.60
CA VAL A 464 -27.79 -7.20 0.44
C VAL A 464 -26.89 -8.32 -0.10
N LEU A 465 -25.91 -8.72 0.70
CA LEU A 465 -25.13 -9.92 0.43
C LEU A 465 -25.66 -11.08 1.27
N TYR A 466 -25.69 -12.27 0.68
CA TYR A 466 -25.87 -13.51 1.40
C TYR A 466 -24.69 -14.43 1.13
N THR A 467 -24.18 -15.06 2.18
CA THR A 467 -23.15 -16.10 2.08
C THR A 467 -23.72 -17.38 2.64
N THR A 468 -23.45 -18.50 1.98
CA THR A 468 -23.83 -19.84 2.46
C THR A 468 -22.57 -20.69 2.52
N ASN A 469 -22.35 -21.41 3.62
CA ASN A 469 -21.24 -22.36 3.72
C ASN A 469 -21.45 -23.58 2.81
N GLY A 470 -20.35 -24.27 2.50
CA GLY A 470 -20.41 -25.65 2.02
C GLY A 470 -20.58 -26.65 3.15
N THR A 471 -20.88 -27.90 2.79
CA THR A 471 -21.14 -29.00 3.75
C THR A 471 -19.90 -29.86 3.99
N ASN A 472 -19.72 -30.32 5.22
CA ASN A 472 -18.70 -31.27 5.70
C ASN A 472 -17.23 -30.87 5.49
N GLN A 473 -16.96 -29.59 5.21
CA GLN A 473 -15.60 -29.06 5.08
C GLN A 473 -15.57 -27.56 5.38
N VAL A 474 -14.39 -27.06 5.75
CA VAL A 474 -14.14 -25.61 5.83
C VAL A 474 -14.38 -25.01 4.45
N SER A 475 -15.04 -23.86 4.41
CA SER A 475 -15.37 -23.19 3.15
C SER A 475 -15.22 -21.69 3.29
N SER A 476 -14.91 -21.02 2.19
CA SER A 476 -14.76 -19.56 2.18
C SER A 476 -15.38 -18.96 0.94
N VAL A 477 -15.84 -17.71 1.03
CA VAL A 477 -16.41 -16.98 -0.11
C VAL A 477 -16.18 -15.48 -0.02
N ARG A 478 -15.82 -14.88 -1.15
CA ARG A 478 -15.83 -13.44 -1.38
C ARG A 478 -16.36 -13.07 -2.75
N GLY A 479 -16.74 -11.82 -2.91
CA GLY A 479 -17.03 -11.22 -4.21
C GLY A 479 -15.99 -10.19 -4.60
N GLU A 480 -15.73 -10.08 -5.90
CA GLU A 480 -15.01 -8.98 -6.51
C GLU A 480 -16.00 -8.18 -7.36
N LEU A 481 -16.24 -6.92 -7.03
CA LEU A 481 -17.04 -6.00 -7.83
C LEU A 481 -16.12 -4.96 -8.42
N VAL A 482 -15.93 -4.99 -9.73
CA VAL A 482 -15.01 -4.08 -10.41
C VAL A 482 -15.72 -3.34 -11.54
N THR A 483 -15.32 -2.10 -11.80
CA THR A 483 -15.81 -1.34 -12.96
C THR A 483 -15.11 -1.85 -14.21
N VAL A 484 -15.86 -2.23 -15.23
CA VAL A 484 -15.31 -2.70 -16.50
C VAL A 484 -15.76 -1.80 -17.64
N GLN A 485 -14.83 -1.44 -18.54
CA GLN A 485 -15.21 -0.84 -19.81
C GLN A 485 -15.78 -1.92 -20.73
N LEU A 486 -16.92 -1.61 -21.35
CA LEU A 486 -17.46 -2.43 -22.43
C LEU A 486 -16.67 -2.16 -23.71
N ALA A 487 -16.44 -3.20 -24.51
CA ALA A 487 -15.95 -3.00 -25.87
C ALA A 487 -16.89 -2.02 -26.62
N PRO A 488 -16.39 -1.10 -27.44
CA PRO A 488 -17.21 -0.08 -28.11
C PRO A 488 -18.43 -0.64 -28.84
N ALA A 489 -18.27 -1.78 -29.53
CA ALA A 489 -19.36 -2.47 -30.22
C ALA A 489 -20.45 -3.00 -29.25
N THR A 490 -20.07 -3.48 -28.07
CA THR A 490 -21.00 -3.93 -27.03
C THR A 490 -21.73 -2.75 -26.40
N ALA A 491 -21.04 -1.63 -26.16
CA ALA A 491 -21.65 -0.40 -25.67
C ALA A 491 -22.70 0.12 -26.67
N ALA A 492 -22.36 0.17 -27.97
CA ALA A 492 -23.27 0.58 -29.04
C ALA A 492 -24.48 -0.35 -29.16
N ALA A 493 -24.28 -1.67 -29.13
CA ALA A 493 -25.38 -2.64 -29.18
C ALA A 493 -26.32 -2.55 -27.96
N ASN A 494 -25.78 -2.30 -26.76
CA ASN A 494 -26.57 -2.10 -25.56
C ASN A 494 -27.37 -0.79 -25.62
N ALA A 495 -26.77 0.30 -26.12
CA ALA A 495 -27.46 1.56 -26.33
C ALA A 495 -28.61 1.41 -27.34
N ALA A 496 -28.37 0.69 -28.44
CA ALA A 496 -29.41 0.40 -29.44
C ALA A 496 -30.57 -0.41 -28.83
N LYS A 497 -30.27 -1.47 -28.07
CA LYS A 497 -31.31 -2.26 -27.37
C LYS A 497 -32.10 -1.44 -26.35
N ALA A 498 -31.44 -0.55 -25.59
CA ALA A 498 -32.10 0.33 -24.64
C ALA A 498 -33.02 1.33 -25.34
N ALA A 499 -32.59 1.90 -26.47
CA ALA A 499 -33.42 2.76 -27.30
C ALA A 499 -34.64 2.02 -27.85
N THR A 500 -34.46 0.82 -28.40
CA THR A 500 -35.57 -0.02 -28.88
C THR A 500 -36.55 -0.36 -27.76
N LEU A 501 -36.06 -0.72 -26.57
CA LEU A 501 -36.91 -1.04 -25.42
C LEU A 501 -37.70 0.19 -24.96
N LYS A 502 -37.07 1.37 -24.94
CA LYS A 502 -37.74 2.64 -24.63
C LYS A 502 -38.86 2.93 -25.64
N THR A 503 -38.59 2.78 -26.94
CA THR A 503 -39.59 2.96 -28.00
C THR A 503 -40.75 1.96 -27.88
N LEU A 504 -40.47 0.70 -27.55
CA LEU A 504 -41.50 -0.33 -27.33
C LEU A 504 -42.34 -0.05 -26.07
N LEU A 505 -41.73 0.48 -25.01
CA LEU A 505 -42.43 0.92 -23.80
C LEU A 505 -43.33 2.12 -24.10
N GLU A 506 -42.84 3.13 -24.82
CA GLU A 506 -43.61 4.32 -25.22
C GLU A 506 -44.76 3.99 -26.18
N ALA A 507 -44.60 2.94 -27.01
CA ALA A 507 -45.64 2.46 -27.92
C ALA A 507 -46.66 1.52 -27.26
N SER A 508 -46.47 1.14 -25.99
CA SER A 508 -47.39 0.25 -25.29
C SER A 508 -48.68 1.01 -24.94
N PRO A 509 -49.89 0.49 -25.26
CA PRO A 509 -51.16 1.15 -24.96
C PRO A 509 -51.44 1.29 -23.45
N THR A 510 -50.62 0.66 -22.59
CA THR A 510 -50.67 0.80 -21.12
C THR A 510 -49.67 1.82 -20.57
N TYR A 511 -48.86 2.47 -21.41
CA TYR A 511 -47.87 3.46 -20.98
C TYR A 511 -48.51 4.85 -20.86
N THR A 512 -48.78 5.29 -19.63
CA THR A 512 -49.52 6.54 -19.37
C THR A 512 -48.65 7.80 -19.24
N GLY A 513 -47.39 7.75 -19.64
CA GLY A 513 -46.61 8.95 -20.00
C GLY A 513 -46.58 10.09 -18.97
N ALA A 514 -46.57 9.82 -17.66
CA ALA A 514 -46.29 10.83 -16.63
C ALA A 514 -45.94 10.20 -15.29
N ARG A 515 -44.65 10.21 -14.94
CA ARG A 515 -44.20 10.26 -13.53
C ARG A 515 -42.97 11.16 -13.40
N THR A 516 -43.19 12.47 -13.54
CA THR A 516 -42.40 13.46 -12.78
C THR A 516 -42.85 13.35 -11.31
N GLY A 517 -42.21 12.48 -10.54
CA GLY A 517 -42.47 12.34 -9.10
C GLY A 517 -42.62 10.89 -8.61
N VAL A 518 -41.52 10.38 -8.03
CA VAL A 518 -41.40 9.44 -6.90
C VAL A 518 -42.20 8.12 -6.90
N ARG A 519 -41.51 6.97 -6.91
CA ARG A 519 -41.30 6.05 -5.76
C ARG A 519 -40.36 4.92 -6.16
#